data_AF-A0A7W1B1S8-F1
#
_entry.id   AF-A0A7W1B1S8-F1
#
_cell.length_a   1.000
_cell.length_b   1.000
_cell.length_c   1.000
_cell.angle_alpha   90.00
_cell.angle_beta   90.00
_cell.angle_gamma   90.00
#
_symmetry.space_group_name_H-M   'P 1'
#
loop_
_entity.id
_entity.type
_entity.pdbx_description
1 polymer ?
#
loop_
_entity_poly.entity_id
_entity_poly.type
_entity_poly.pdbx_seq_one_letter_code
_entity_poly.pdbx_strand_id
1 'polypeptide(L)'
;MFDKQDQFDKIAANLLQGEFIIAVYDAIGAGTGFIGLTNKRVVIQDNSFVGKRVALTSIPYAKINNVSFVSDRSMMGKFFSTSSISVSTGGR
;
A
#
# COMPACT_ATOMS: atom_id res chain seq x y z
N MET A 1 -2.73 -8.03 -11.09
CA MET A 1 -2.50 -9.04 -10.05
C MET A 1 -3.03 -8.49 -8.73
N PHE A 2 -3.73 -9.28 -7.92
CA PHE A 2 -4.20 -8.82 -6.61
C PHE A 2 -4.30 -9.97 -5.62
N ASP A 3 -4.12 -9.68 -4.33
CA ASP A 3 -4.28 -10.67 -3.26
C ASP A 3 -5.76 -10.86 -2.87
N LYS A 4 -6.54 -9.77 -2.84
CA LYS A 4 -7.97 -9.79 -2.50
C LYS A 4 -8.81 -8.96 -3.47
N GLN A 5 -9.92 -9.55 -3.92
CA GLN A 5 -10.83 -8.92 -4.89
C GLN A 5 -11.48 -7.64 -4.35
N ASP A 6 -11.91 -7.62 -3.08
CA ASP A 6 -12.59 -6.44 -2.51
C ASP A 6 -11.68 -5.21 -2.45
N GLN A 7 -10.37 -5.42 -2.28
CA GLN A 7 -9.37 -4.36 -2.28
C GLN A 7 -9.11 -3.84 -3.69
N PHE A 8 -9.07 -4.74 -4.67
CA PHE A 8 -9.02 -4.37 -6.08
C PHE A 8 -10.23 -3.53 -6.49
N ASP A 9 -11.44 -3.96 -6.12
CA ASP A 9 -12.69 -3.28 -6.47
C ASP A 9 -12.76 -1.87 -5.87
N LYS A 10 -12.27 -1.69 -4.63
CA LYS A 10 -12.16 -0.37 -3.98
C LYS A 10 -11.31 0.61 -4.78
N ILE A 11 -10.17 0.15 -5.33
CA ILE A 11 -9.32 1.00 -6.18
C ILE A 11 -9.99 1.23 -7.53
N ALA A 12 -10.54 0.17 -8.14
CA ALA A 12 -11.17 0.23 -9.45
C ALA A 12 -12.30 1.27 -9.49
N ALA A 13 -13.11 1.35 -8.43
CA ALA A 13 -14.17 2.33 -8.28
C ALA A 13 -13.67 3.80 -8.18
N ASN A 14 -12.39 4.01 -7.91
CA ASN A 14 -11.78 5.34 -7.67
C ASN A 14 -10.64 5.67 -8.64
N LEU A 15 -10.56 4.98 -9.77
CA LEU A 15 -9.58 5.27 -10.81
C LEU A 15 -9.86 6.61 -11.48
N LEU A 16 -8.80 7.38 -11.71
CA LEU A 16 -8.83 8.57 -12.55
C LEU A 16 -8.93 8.17 -14.02
N GLN A 17 -9.37 9.08 -14.88
CA GLN A 17 -9.39 8.85 -16.32
C GLN A 17 -8.00 8.45 -16.84
N GLY A 18 -7.92 7.34 -17.59
CA GLY A 18 -6.66 6.79 -18.10
C GLY A 18 -5.73 6.22 -17.03
N GLU A 19 -6.20 6.08 -15.78
CA GLU A 19 -5.52 5.33 -14.75
C GLU A 19 -5.90 3.84 -14.84
N PHE A 20 -4.95 2.94 -14.65
CA PHE A 20 -5.20 1.50 -14.56
C PHE A 20 -4.40 0.87 -13.43
N ILE A 21 -4.95 -0.21 -12.86
CA ILE A 21 -4.35 -0.95 -11.76
C ILE A 21 -3.24 -1.85 -12.31
N ILE A 22 -2.05 -1.75 -11.72
CA ILE A 22 -0.92 -2.65 -11.96
C ILE A 22 -1.04 -3.85 -11.01
N ALA A 23 -1.10 -3.57 -9.71
CA ALA A 23 -1.18 -4.59 -8.67
C ALA A 23 -1.85 -4.09 -7.39
N VAL A 24 -2.39 -5.00 -6.57
CA VAL A 24 -2.94 -4.71 -5.24
C VAL A 24 -2.49 -5.77 -4.25
N TYR A 25 -1.78 -5.34 -3.21
CA TYR A 25 -1.21 -6.22 -2.19
C TYR A 25 -1.89 -6.02 -0.85
N ASP A 26 -2.33 -7.13 -0.24
CA ASP A 26 -2.92 -7.14 1.10
C ASP A 26 -1.79 -6.99 2.12
N ALA A 27 -1.90 -6.00 3.02
CA ALA A 27 -0.91 -5.85 4.08
C ALA A 27 -1.29 -6.78 5.25
N ILE A 28 -0.33 -7.59 5.69
CA ILE A 28 -0.55 -8.61 6.72
C ILE A 28 -0.39 -7.99 8.11
N GLY A 29 -1.42 -8.11 8.96
CA GLY A 29 -1.42 -7.59 10.33
C GLY A 29 -2.79 -7.06 10.76
N ALA A 30 -2.99 -6.88 12.06
CA ALA A 30 -4.19 -6.23 12.56
C ALA A 30 -4.15 -4.73 12.21
N GLY A 31 -5.11 -4.26 11.42
CA GLY A 31 -5.25 -2.83 11.06
C GLY A 31 -4.46 -2.37 9.83
N THR A 32 -3.74 -3.25 9.12
CA THR A 32 -2.73 -2.85 8.11
C THR A 32 -3.27 -2.53 6.70
N GLY A 33 -4.54 -2.81 6.41
CA GLY A 33 -5.18 -2.43 5.13
C GLY A 33 -4.48 -3.02 3.89
N PHE A 34 -4.23 -2.21 2.87
CA PHE A 34 -3.64 -2.67 1.59
C PHE A 34 -2.83 -1.59 0.87
N ILE A 35 -2.00 -2.03 -0.09
CA ILE A 35 -1.23 -1.16 -1.00
C ILE A 35 -1.63 -1.45 -2.44
N GLY A 36 -2.15 -0.44 -3.12
CA GLY A 36 -2.48 -0.44 -4.54
C GLY A 36 -1.44 0.30 -5.38
N LEU A 37 -1.03 -0.30 -6.49
CA LEU A 37 -0.16 0.32 -7.48
C LEU A 37 -0.97 0.56 -8.76
N THR A 38 -1.02 1.80 -9.20
CA THR A 38 -1.56 2.18 -10.51
C THR A 38 -0.44 2.71 -11.40
N ASN A 39 -0.76 3.03 -12.66
CA ASN A 39 0.19 3.73 -13.53
C ASN A 39 0.42 5.21 -13.15
N LYS A 40 -0.30 5.78 -12.17
CA LYS A 40 -0.19 7.20 -11.78
C LYS A 40 0.24 7.45 -10.35
N ARG A 41 -0.13 6.56 -9.42
CA ARG A 41 0.05 6.74 -7.98
C ARG A 41 0.10 5.41 -7.24
N VAL A 42 0.64 5.48 -6.03
CA VAL A 42 0.41 4.47 -4.99
C VAL A 42 -0.86 4.87 -4.22
N VAL A 43 -1.73 3.90 -3.95
CA VAL A 43 -2.90 4.05 -3.08
C VAL A 43 -2.66 3.21 -1.84
N ILE A 44 -2.69 3.81 -0.65
CA ILE A 44 -2.52 3.09 0.62
C ILE A 44 -3.81 3.22 1.42
N GLN A 45 -4.38 2.07 1.81
CA GLN A 45 -5.43 2.03 2.82
C GLN A 45 -4.85 1.60 4.16
N ASP A 46 -5.15 2.34 5.22
CA ASP A 46 -4.76 2.03 6.59
C ASP A 46 -6.01 2.00 7.49
N ASN A 47 -6.18 0.89 8.21
CA ASN A 47 -7.33 0.62 9.08
C ASN A 47 -7.00 0.81 10.57
N SER A 48 -5.81 1.31 10.92
CA SER A 48 -5.34 1.45 12.30
C SER A 48 -5.92 2.68 13.03
N PHE A 49 -6.70 3.52 12.35
CA PHE A 49 -7.22 4.76 12.93
C PHE A 49 -8.32 4.52 13.98
N VAL A 50 -8.21 5.23 15.11
CA VAL A 50 -9.17 5.17 16.24
C VAL A 50 -10.59 5.44 15.77
N GLY A 51 -11.56 4.66 16.27
CA GLY A 51 -12.98 4.84 16.00
C GLY A 51 -13.49 4.13 14.74
N LYS A 52 -12.86 2.99 14.36
CA LYS A 52 -13.18 2.23 13.13
C LYS A 52 -13.05 3.07 11.85
N ARG A 53 -12.17 4.08 11.89
CA ARG A 53 -11.90 4.93 10.73
C ARG A 53 -10.88 4.24 9.83
N VAL A 54 -11.01 4.51 8.54
CA VAL A 54 -10.10 4.01 7.51
C VAL A 54 -9.55 5.21 6.76
N ALA A 55 -8.24 5.28 6.61
CA ALA A 55 -7.60 6.29 5.79
C ALA A 55 -7.26 5.70 4.42
N LEU A 56 -7.65 6.37 3.35
CA LEU A 56 -7.26 6.03 1.98
C LEU A 56 -6.43 7.18 1.42
N THR A 57 -5.14 6.93 1.18
CA THR A 57 -4.17 7.95 0.77
C THR A 57 -3.73 7.70 -0.67
N SER A 58 -3.82 8.72 -1.52
CA SER A 58 -3.31 8.70 -2.89
C SER A 58 -2.01 9.47 -2.99
N ILE A 59 -0.93 8.80 -3.40
CA ILE A 59 0.41 9.37 -3.47
C ILE A 59 0.91 9.30 -4.92
N PRO A 60 0.91 10.42 -5.67
CA PRO A 60 1.51 10.48 -7.00
C PRO A 60 2.98 10.08 -6.96
N TYR A 61 3.46 9.30 -7.93
CA TYR A 61 4.86 8.86 -7.96
C TYR A 61 5.85 10.03 -7.95
N ALA A 62 5.51 11.15 -8.61
CA ALA A 62 6.33 12.35 -8.63
C ALA A 62 6.50 13.04 -7.26
N LYS A 63 5.74 12.62 -6.23
CA LYS A 63 5.81 13.14 -4.86
C LYS A 63 6.43 12.15 -3.88
N ILE A 64 6.82 10.95 -4.35
CA ILE A 64 7.53 9.97 -3.53
C ILE A 64 9.01 10.30 -3.57
N ASN A 65 9.57 10.64 -2.41
CA ASN A 65 11.00 10.95 -2.30
C ASN A 65 11.81 9.67 -2.09
N ASN A 66 11.24 8.71 -1.37
CA ASN A 66 11.91 7.50 -0.93
C ASN A 66 10.88 6.41 -0.57
N VAL A 67 11.25 5.17 -0.92
CA VAL A 67 10.55 3.95 -0.52
C VAL A 67 11.56 3.10 0.24
N SER A 68 11.17 2.59 1.40
CA SER A 68 12.03 1.78 2.25
C SER A 68 11.23 0.61 2.79
N PHE A 69 11.91 -0.49 3.09
CA PHE A 69 11.29 -1.57 3.84
C PHE A 69 12.27 -2.07 4.91
N VAL A 70 11.72 -2.43 6.07
CA VAL A 70 12.43 -3.14 7.12
C VAL A 70 11.85 -4.54 7.16
N SER A 71 12.69 -5.55 7.29
CA SER A 71 12.21 -6.91 7.47
C SER A 71 12.92 -7.59 8.62
N ASP A 72 12.15 -8.35 9.39
CA ASP A 72 12.70 -9.19 10.44
C ASP A 72 13.57 -10.28 9.83
N ARG A 73 14.84 -10.31 10.23
CA ARG A 73 15.74 -11.40 9.89
C ARG A 73 15.32 -12.61 10.73
N SER A 74 14.75 -13.64 10.11
CA SER A 74 14.55 -14.89 10.83
C SER A 74 15.90 -15.50 11.24
N MET A 75 15.96 -16.03 12.45
CA MET A 75 17.15 -16.66 13.05
C MET A 75 17.73 -17.83 12.21
N MET A 76 17.00 -18.33 11.20
CA MET A 76 17.43 -19.40 10.28
C MET A 76 17.63 -18.93 8.82
N GLY A 77 17.87 -17.63 8.62
CA GLY A 77 18.59 -17.10 7.46
C GLY A 77 17.90 -17.12 6.09
N LYS A 78 16.64 -17.56 5.95
CA LYS A 78 16.00 -17.67 4.61
C LYS A 78 14.56 -17.18 4.46
N PHE A 79 13.93 -16.66 5.51
CA PHE A 79 12.56 -16.15 5.39
C PHE A 79 12.40 -14.78 6.06
N PHE A 80 12.00 -13.79 5.26
CA PHE A 80 11.48 -12.50 5.70
C PHE A 80 10.08 -12.76 6.30
N SER A 81 9.95 -12.81 7.63
CA SER A 81 8.68 -13.22 8.28
C SER A 81 7.64 -12.11 8.30
N THR A 82 8.08 -10.87 8.43
CA THR A 82 7.24 -9.67 8.36
C THR A 82 8.11 -8.54 7.81
N SER A 83 7.52 -7.69 6.98
CA SER A 83 8.18 -6.49 6.50
C SER A 83 7.28 -5.28 6.68
N SER A 84 7.87 -4.18 7.14
CA SER A 84 7.23 -2.87 7.21
C SER A 84 7.70 -2.05 6.04
N ILE A 85 6.77 -1.55 5.23
CA ILE A 85 7.07 -0.66 4.09
C ILE A 85 6.81 0.78 4.52
N SER A 86 7.74 1.67 4.21
CA SER A 86 7.62 3.12 4.40
C SER A 86 7.70 3.81 3.05
N VAL A 87 6.77 4.73 2.79
CA VAL A 87 6.77 5.63 1.65
C VAL A 87 6.81 7.04 2.21
N SER A 88 7.93 7.76 2.02
CA SER A 88 8.00 9.16 2.44
C SER A 88 7.82 10.09 1.25
N THR A 89 7.08 11.17 1.50
CA THR A 89 6.64 12.13 0.49
C THR A 89 7.13 13.51 0.85
N GLY A 90 7.32 14.37 -0.15
CA GLY A 90 7.77 15.75 0.05
C GLY A 90 7.10 16.73 -0.90
N GLY A 91 6.97 17.98 -0.45
CA GLY A 91 6.68 19.13 -1.29
C GLY A 91 7.98 19.77 -1.76
N ARG A 92 8.06 20.08 -3.05
CA ARG A 92 8.85 21.23 -3.52
C ARG A 92 7.91 22.41 -3.57
#